data_AF-A0A6N8WRA2-F1
#
_entry.id   AF-A0A6N8WRA2-F1
#
_cell.length_a   1.000
_cell.length_b   1.000
_cell.length_c   1.000
_cell.angle_alpha   90.00
_cell.angle_beta   90.00
_cell.angle_gamma   90.00
#
_symmetry.space_group_name_H-M   'P 1'
#
loop_
_entity.id
_entity.type
_entity.pdbx_description
1 polymer ?
#
loop_
_entity_poly.entity_id
_entity_poly.type
_entity_poly.pdbx_seq_one_letter_code
_entity_poly.pdbx_strand_id
1 'polypeptide(L)'
;MLIQSDPTLAITVVLPPRRGEATLSFDLHNRHTYSEDEVRAGRAYIRYLAEVAVATATGDILARRFVVSEFRSASDLVDRVGGGAGPAGLKALAPAGVERVFVPIPAGIERVVIAGQRLELLRFDQTRDEVRTVGSAMAVISNALIEYTGR
;
A
#
# COMPACT_ATOMS: atom_id res chain seq x y z
N MET A 1 -3.15 3.86 -7.05
CA MET A 1 -3.40 2.47 -7.47
C MET A 1 -3.41 1.57 -6.25
N LEU A 2 -4.26 0.54 -6.23
CA LEU A 2 -4.46 -0.37 -5.09
C LEU A 2 -3.53 -1.58 -5.20
N ILE A 3 -2.89 -1.97 -4.09
CA ILE A 3 -2.06 -3.18 -4.01
C ILE A 3 -2.84 -4.27 -3.27
N GLN A 4 -2.88 -5.47 -3.84
CA GLN A 4 -3.49 -6.65 -3.24
C GLN A 4 -2.44 -7.76 -3.00
N SER A 5 -2.79 -8.75 -2.17
CA SER A 5 -1.96 -9.92 -1.87
C SER A 5 -1.87 -10.95 -2.98
N ASP A 6 -2.65 -10.79 -4.06
CA ASP A 6 -2.64 -11.68 -5.23
C ASP A 6 -1.62 -11.17 -6.27
N PRO A 7 -0.60 -11.96 -6.65
CA PRO A 7 0.38 -11.57 -7.66
C PRO A 7 -0.24 -11.25 -9.03
N THR A 8 -1.37 -11.85 -9.37
CA THR A 8 -2.10 -11.57 -10.62
C THR A 8 -2.82 -10.22 -10.59
N LEU A 9 -3.04 -9.69 -9.39
CA LEU A 9 -3.61 -8.35 -9.14
C LEU A 9 -2.54 -7.34 -8.74
N ALA A 10 -1.25 -7.70 -8.89
CA ALA A 10 -0.13 -6.79 -8.63
C ALA A 10 -0.10 -5.65 -9.66
N ILE A 11 0.42 -4.51 -9.23
CA ILE A 11 0.61 -3.37 -10.13
C ILE A 11 1.81 -3.67 -11.02
N THR A 12 1.59 -3.71 -12.33
CA THR A 12 2.67 -3.88 -13.31
C THR A 12 3.16 -2.52 -13.79
N VAL A 13 4.47 -2.29 -13.70
CA VAL A 13 5.15 -1.14 -14.27
C VAL A 13 5.99 -1.61 -15.44
N VAL A 14 5.68 -1.10 -16.63
CA VAL A 14 6.44 -1.38 -17.87
C VAL A 14 7.44 -0.24 -18.08
N LEU A 15 8.70 -0.62 -18.22
CA LEU A 15 9.79 0.32 -18.46
C LEU A 15 10.04 0.41 -19.97
N PRO A 16 10.03 1.62 -20.56
CA PRO A 16 10.53 1.88 -21.90
C PRO A 16 11.93 1.28 -22.15
N PRO A 17 12.24 0.88 -23.41
CA PRO A 17 13.57 0.43 -23.80
C PRO A 17 14.63 1.47 -23.42
N ARG A 18 15.69 1.00 -22.74
CA ARG A 18 16.78 1.83 -22.23
C ARG A 18 18.06 1.01 -22.12
N ARG A 19 19.21 1.69 -22.11
CA ARG A 19 20.52 1.05 -21.91
C ARG A 19 21.03 1.12 -20.48
N GLY A 20 20.58 2.13 -19.71
CA GLY A 20 21.00 2.37 -18.32
C GLY A 20 20.02 1.86 -17.27
N GLU A 21 20.42 2.05 -16.01
CA GLU A 21 19.55 1.84 -14.86
C GLU A 21 18.41 2.86 -14.83
N ALA A 22 17.34 2.50 -14.15
CA ALA A 22 16.24 3.41 -13.86
C ALA A 22 15.95 3.42 -12.36
N THR A 23 15.39 4.51 -11.86
CA THR A 23 14.83 4.58 -10.51
C THR A 23 13.32 4.65 -10.62
N LEU A 24 12.63 3.63 -10.09
CA LEU A 24 11.21 3.72 -9.82
C LEU A 24 11.01 4.35 -8.45
N SER A 25 10.22 5.43 -8.41
CA SER A 25 9.82 6.05 -7.16
C SER A 25 8.31 6.20 -7.07
N PHE A 26 7.75 6.09 -5.87
CA PHE A 26 6.31 6.23 -5.61
C PHE A 26 6.07 6.53 -4.13
N ASP A 27 4.88 7.05 -3.82
CA ASP A 27 4.43 7.20 -2.44
C ASP A 27 3.64 5.95 -2.04
N LEU A 28 3.96 5.38 -0.89
CA LEU A 28 3.30 4.20 -0.33
C LEU A 28 2.45 4.61 0.88
N HIS A 29 1.19 4.18 0.88
CA HIS A 29 0.21 4.49 1.92
C HIS A 29 -0.43 3.22 2.46
N ASN A 30 -0.73 3.19 3.76
CA ASN A 30 -1.65 2.18 4.30
C ASN A 30 -3.09 2.50 3.90
N ARG A 31 -3.92 1.47 3.78
CA ARG A 31 -5.36 1.62 3.61
C ARG A 31 -6.06 1.36 4.94
N HIS A 32 -6.77 2.36 5.45
CA HIS A 32 -7.63 2.19 6.61
C HIS A 32 -9.07 1.88 6.18
N THR A 33 -9.73 0.95 6.88
CA THR A 33 -11.19 0.80 6.83
C THR A 33 -11.76 1.34 8.14
N TYR A 34 -12.55 2.38 8.01
CA TYR A 34 -13.07 3.20 9.10
C TYR A 34 -14.45 2.73 9.59
N SER A 35 -14.78 3.01 10.85
CA SER A 35 -16.13 2.89 11.43
C SER A 35 -16.44 4.10 12.33
N GLU A 36 -17.49 4.86 12.01
CA GLU A 36 -17.90 6.02 12.81
C GLU A 36 -18.26 5.64 14.25
N ASP A 37 -18.89 4.48 14.43
CA ASP A 37 -19.34 4.02 15.74
C ASP A 37 -18.17 3.60 16.62
N GLU A 38 -17.14 2.97 16.06
CA GLU A 38 -15.92 2.64 16.79
C GLU A 38 -15.15 3.90 17.19
N VAL A 39 -15.15 4.95 16.35
CA VAL A 39 -14.52 6.23 16.69
C VAL A 39 -15.27 6.92 17.81
N ARG A 40 -16.60 7.01 17.71
CA ARG A 40 -17.44 7.62 18.75
C ARG A 40 -17.31 6.87 20.08
N ALA A 41 -17.10 5.55 20.02
CA ALA A 41 -16.87 4.72 21.19
C ALA A 41 -15.41 4.70 21.69
N GLY A 42 -14.49 5.44 21.07
CA GLY A 42 -13.07 5.51 21.47
C GLY A 42 -12.28 4.20 21.23
N ARG A 43 -12.78 3.30 20.38
CA ARG A 43 -12.18 1.98 20.12
C ARG A 43 -11.62 1.81 18.71
N ALA A 44 -11.63 2.88 17.91
CA ALA A 44 -11.19 2.79 16.52
C ALA A 44 -9.68 2.79 16.32
N TYR A 45 -8.87 2.87 17.40
CA TYR A 45 -7.42 2.85 17.24
C TYR A 45 -6.96 1.59 16.52
N ILE A 46 -6.22 1.76 15.43
CA ILE A 46 -5.55 0.67 14.73
C ILE A 46 -4.20 1.17 14.21
N ARG A 47 -3.14 0.43 14.50
CA ARG A 47 -1.83 0.57 13.84
C ARG A 47 -1.72 -0.44 12.71
N TYR A 48 -1.36 0.05 11.54
CA TYR A 48 -1.17 -0.72 10.32
C TYR A 48 0.32 -0.86 10.02
N LEU A 49 0.74 -2.06 9.62
CA LEU A 49 2.01 -2.29 8.95
C LEU A 49 1.72 -3.02 7.64
N ALA A 50 1.86 -2.33 6.52
CA ALA A 50 1.86 -2.96 5.21
C ALA A 50 3.29 -3.23 4.75
N GLU A 51 3.52 -4.42 4.21
CA GLU A 51 4.72 -4.81 3.49
C GLU A 51 4.39 -5.00 2.01
N VAL A 52 5.21 -4.39 1.17
CA VAL A 52 5.12 -4.48 -0.29
C VAL A 52 6.47 -4.93 -0.85
N ALA A 53 6.45 -5.78 -1.87
CA ALA A 53 7.62 -6.15 -2.64
C ALA A 53 7.56 -5.52 -4.04
N VAL A 54 8.70 -5.02 -4.50
CA VAL A 54 8.95 -4.73 -5.92
C VAL A 54 9.79 -5.88 -6.46
N ALA A 55 9.29 -6.57 -7.47
CA ALA A 55 9.93 -7.75 -8.04
C ALA A 55 9.99 -7.67 -9.58
N THR A 56 10.88 -8.44 -10.18
CA THR A 56 10.91 -8.67 -11.63
C THR A 56 9.67 -9.47 -12.08
N ALA A 57 9.41 -9.52 -13.39
CA ALA A 57 8.36 -10.38 -13.94
C ALA A 57 8.57 -11.88 -13.67
N THR A 58 9.80 -12.32 -13.39
CA THR A 58 10.16 -13.69 -13.01
C THR A 58 9.99 -13.97 -11.52
N GLY A 59 9.71 -12.95 -10.70
CA GLY A 59 9.48 -13.08 -9.26
C GLY A 59 10.68 -12.74 -8.39
N ASP A 60 11.81 -12.29 -8.97
CA ASP A 60 12.99 -11.91 -8.20
C ASP A 60 12.75 -10.58 -7.49
N ILE A 61 12.87 -10.57 -6.16
CA ILE A 61 12.60 -9.38 -5.36
C ILE A 61 13.75 -8.40 -5.47
N LEU A 62 13.48 -7.22 -6.03
CA LEU A 62 14.40 -6.09 -6.10
C LEU A 62 14.40 -5.30 -4.78
N ALA A 63 13.24 -5.18 -4.14
CA ALA A 63 13.10 -4.43 -2.89
C ALA A 63 11.88 -4.88 -2.08
N ARG A 64 12.00 -4.84 -0.74
CA ARG A 64 10.87 -4.86 0.20
C ARG A 64 10.74 -3.48 0.84
N ARG A 65 9.50 -3.00 0.99
CA ARG A 65 9.19 -1.69 1.56
C ARG A 65 8.02 -1.80 2.51
N PHE A 66 8.04 -0.95 3.52
CA PHE A 66 7.10 -0.99 4.62
C PHE A 66 6.52 0.40 4.82
N VAL A 67 5.25 0.47 5.19
CA VAL A 67 4.64 1.71 5.69
C VAL A 67 3.92 1.40 7.01
N VAL A 68 4.21 2.21 8.02
CA VAL A 68 3.52 2.17 9.31
C VAL A 68 2.67 3.42 9.43
N SER A 69 1.42 3.23 9.80
CA SER A 69 0.53 4.35 10.13
C SER A 69 -0.34 3.97 11.30
N GLU A 70 -0.73 4.96 12.08
CA GLU A 70 -1.69 4.81 13.15
C GLU A 70 -2.93 5.60 12.78
N PHE A 71 -4.09 4.97 12.96
CA PHE A 71 -5.35 5.67 12.98
C PHE A 71 -5.76 5.84 14.43
N ARG A 72 -5.83 7.07 14.92
CA ARG A 72 -6.25 7.43 16.28
C ARG A 72 -7.60 8.15 16.24
N SER A 73 -7.82 8.97 15.21
CA SER A 73 -9.09 9.67 15.01
C SER A 73 -9.34 10.02 13.54
N ALA A 74 -10.54 10.51 13.23
CA ALA A 74 -10.91 10.92 11.87
C ALA A 74 -9.98 11.99 11.25
N SER A 75 -9.22 12.75 12.05
CA SER A 75 -8.25 13.71 11.52
C SER A 75 -7.00 13.07 10.92
N ASP A 76 -6.76 11.78 11.15
CA ASP A 76 -5.57 11.06 10.65
C ASP A 76 -5.75 10.56 9.21
N LEU A 77 -6.91 10.82 8.58
CA LEU A 77 -7.22 10.41 7.22
C LEU A 77 -6.69 11.43 6.20
N VAL A 78 -5.95 10.95 5.18
CA VAL A 78 -5.43 11.79 4.08
C VAL A 78 -6.54 12.27 3.14
N ASP A 79 -7.58 11.46 2.93
CA ASP A 79 -8.77 11.77 2.14
C ASP A 79 -9.99 11.05 2.72
N ARG A 80 -11.20 11.60 2.53
CA ARG A 80 -12.47 10.97 2.95
C ARG A 80 -13.32 10.67 1.71
N VAL A 81 -13.23 9.45 1.21
CA VAL A 81 -14.21 8.95 0.22
C VAL A 81 -15.47 8.50 0.95
N GLY A 82 -16.53 9.31 0.88
CA GLY A 82 -17.85 8.94 1.37
C GLY A 82 -18.53 7.94 0.43
N GLY A 83 -18.96 6.77 0.93
CA GLY A 83 -19.70 5.80 0.13
C GLY A 83 -19.86 4.44 0.81
N GLY A 84 -21.09 4.08 1.16
CA GLY A 84 -21.46 2.78 1.71
C GLY A 84 -22.65 2.89 2.67
N ALA A 85 -23.87 2.79 2.14
CA ALA A 85 -25.10 2.75 2.93
C ALA A 85 -25.48 1.29 3.23
N GLY A 86 -25.30 0.88 4.47
CA GLY A 86 -25.94 -0.29 5.06
C GLY A 86 -26.32 0.05 6.52
N PRO A 87 -27.22 -0.71 7.16
CA PRO A 87 -27.84 -0.35 8.45
C PRO A 87 -26.90 -0.19 9.67
N ALA A 88 -25.57 -0.19 9.48
CA ALA A 88 -24.54 -0.35 10.51
C ALA A 88 -23.34 0.62 10.40
N GLY A 89 -23.55 1.85 9.91
CA GLY A 89 -22.55 2.93 10.01
C GLY A 89 -21.56 3.02 8.85
N LEU A 90 -21.28 4.26 8.43
CA LEU A 90 -20.47 4.60 7.26
C LEU A 90 -19.03 4.09 7.39
N LYS A 91 -18.68 3.09 6.58
CA LYS A 91 -17.29 2.68 6.39
C LYS A 91 -16.64 3.56 5.32
N ALA A 92 -15.59 4.27 5.68
CA ALA A 92 -14.78 5.06 4.74
C ALA A 92 -13.44 4.37 4.48
N LEU A 93 -12.91 4.59 3.29
CA LEU A 93 -11.56 4.17 2.92
C LEU A 93 -10.69 5.42 2.80
N ALA A 94 -9.55 5.40 3.47
CA ALA A 94 -8.65 6.53 3.49
C ALA A 94 -7.20 6.05 3.53
N PRO A 95 -6.32 6.64 2.70
CA PRO A 95 -4.89 6.48 2.86
C PRO A 95 -4.45 7.03 4.22
N ALA A 96 -3.52 6.34 4.88
CA ALA A 96 -2.90 6.79 6.12
C ALA A 96 -1.40 6.52 6.07
N GLY A 97 -0.62 7.51 6.53
CA GLY A 97 0.83 7.50 6.42
C GLY A 97 1.32 7.60 4.97
N VAL A 98 2.50 8.19 4.77
CA VAL A 98 3.15 8.26 3.47
C VAL A 98 4.62 7.94 3.63
N GLU A 99 5.08 6.97 2.85
CA GLU A 99 6.50 6.62 2.71
C GLU A 99 6.91 6.83 1.25
N ARG A 100 7.88 7.72 1.00
CA ARG A 100 8.44 7.87 -0.35
C ARG A 100 9.42 6.74 -0.62
N VAL A 101 9.06 5.89 -1.56
CA VAL A 101 9.87 4.74 -1.97
C VAL A 101 10.73 5.09 -3.18
N PHE A 102 11.99 4.63 -3.15
CA PHE A 102 12.89 4.59 -4.30
C PHE A 102 13.42 3.16 -4.47
N VAL A 103 13.35 2.66 -5.71
CA VAL A 103 13.82 1.33 -6.10
C VAL A 103 14.68 1.44 -7.36
N PRO A 104 15.99 1.13 -7.28
CA PRO A 104 16.81 1.00 -8.47
C PRO A 104 16.37 -0.22 -9.27
N ILE A 105 16.22 -0.05 -10.57
CA ILE A 105 15.86 -1.07 -11.54
C ILE A 105 17.05 -1.27 -12.47
N PRO A 106 17.71 -2.45 -12.42
CA PRO A 106 18.85 -2.76 -13.27
C PRO A 106 18.55 -2.60 -14.77
N ALA A 107 19.60 -2.36 -15.55
CA ALA A 107 19.50 -2.38 -17.00
C ALA A 107 18.98 -3.75 -17.50
N GLY A 108 18.22 -3.75 -18.60
CA GLY A 108 17.63 -4.97 -19.18
C GLY A 108 16.34 -5.48 -18.52
N ILE A 109 15.95 -4.93 -17.35
CA ILE A 109 14.63 -5.23 -16.76
C ILE A 109 13.56 -4.34 -17.41
N GLU A 110 12.65 -4.93 -18.17
CA GLU A 110 11.59 -4.20 -18.90
C GLU A 110 10.28 -4.12 -18.12
N ARG A 111 10.13 -4.95 -17.09
CA ARG A 111 8.90 -5.04 -16.31
C ARG A 111 9.20 -5.35 -14.86
N VAL A 112 8.56 -4.60 -13.97
CA VAL A 112 8.51 -4.89 -12.54
C VAL A 112 7.08 -4.96 -12.07
N VAL A 113 6.86 -5.71 -11.00
CA VAL A 113 5.57 -5.85 -10.32
C VAL A 113 5.68 -5.32 -8.90
N ILE A 114 4.63 -4.65 -8.43
CA ILE A 114 4.50 -4.16 -7.07
C ILE A 114 3.36 -4.94 -6.42
N ALA A 115 3.70 -5.81 -5.46
CA ALA A 115 2.77 -6.77 -4.86
C ALA A 115 2.72 -6.65 -3.34
N GLY A 116 1.52 -6.81 -2.79
CA GLY A 116 1.32 -6.85 -1.34
C GLY A 116 1.86 -8.16 -0.79
N GLN A 117 2.62 -8.09 0.29
CA GLN A 117 3.21 -9.27 0.93
C GLN A 117 2.50 -9.57 2.24
N ARG A 118 2.26 -8.53 3.03
CA ARG A 118 1.77 -8.66 4.40
C ARG A 118 1.01 -7.40 4.82
N LEU A 119 -0.02 -7.59 5.62
CA LEU A 119 -0.70 -6.52 6.34
C LEU A 119 -0.95 -6.96 7.77
N GLU A 120 -0.28 -6.31 8.71
CA GLU A 120 -0.51 -6.48 10.15
C GLU A 120 -1.37 -5.34 10.69
N LEU A 121 -2.28 -5.69 11.59
CA LEU A 121 -3.16 -4.79 12.30
C LEU A 121 -2.92 -4.97 13.80
N LEU A 122 -2.64 -3.88 14.51
CA LEU A 122 -2.67 -3.85 15.98
C LEU A 122 -3.83 -2.96 16.40
N ARG A 123 -4.86 -3.57 17.00
CA ARG A 123 -6.08 -2.88 17.41
C ARG A 123 -5.94 -2.27 18.80
N PHE A 124 -6.94 -1.46 19.18
CA PHE A 124 -7.03 -0.82 20.49
C PHE A 124 -6.87 -1.81 21.67
N ASP A 125 -7.50 -2.97 21.58
CA ASP A 125 -7.47 -4.03 22.59
C ASP A 125 -6.15 -4.83 22.63
N GLN A 126 -5.11 -4.37 21.90
CA GLN A 126 -3.83 -5.05 21.71
C GLN A 126 -3.91 -6.36 20.91
N THR A 127 -5.08 -6.68 20.34
CA THR A 127 -5.19 -7.81 19.42
C THR A 127 -4.40 -7.53 18.15
N ARG A 128 -3.59 -8.52 17.76
CA ARG A 128 -2.78 -8.50 16.54
C ARG A 128 -3.40 -9.42 15.51
N ASP A 129 -3.88 -8.84 14.41
CA ASP A 129 -4.39 -9.58 13.26
C ASP A 129 -3.41 -9.50 12.10
N GLU A 130 -3.26 -10.59 11.37
CA GLU A 130 -2.57 -10.59 10.09
C GLU A 130 -3.56 -10.91 8.97
N VAL A 131 -3.73 -9.98 8.03
CA VAL A 131 -4.64 -10.17 6.91
C VAL A 131 -3.95 -11.04 5.86
N ARG A 132 -4.39 -12.30 5.77
CA ARG A 132 -3.87 -13.29 4.81
C ARG A 132 -4.85 -13.64 3.69
N THR A 133 -6.03 -13.02 3.67
CA THR A 133 -7.05 -13.30 2.65
C THR A 133 -6.58 -12.81 1.29
N VAL A 134 -6.50 -13.72 0.31
CA VAL A 134 -6.14 -13.43 -1.09
C VAL A 134 -7.09 -12.37 -1.66
N GLY A 135 -6.54 -11.40 -2.38
CA GLY A 135 -7.31 -10.29 -2.94
C GLY A 135 -7.67 -9.20 -1.92
N SER A 136 -7.25 -9.30 -0.66
CA SER A 136 -7.38 -8.19 0.27
C SER A 136 -6.50 -7.04 -0.16
N ALA A 137 -7.06 -5.85 -0.18
CA ALA A 137 -6.27 -4.67 -0.46
C ALA A 137 -5.39 -4.31 0.74
N MET A 138 -4.09 -4.24 0.51
CA MET A 138 -3.07 -4.10 1.55
C MET A 138 -2.55 -2.66 1.66
N ALA A 139 -2.31 -2.02 0.52
CA ALA A 139 -1.71 -0.68 0.45
C ALA A 139 -2.19 0.09 -0.78
N VAL A 140 -1.90 1.38 -0.81
CA VAL A 140 -2.15 2.26 -1.96
C VAL A 140 -0.83 2.90 -2.38
N ILE A 141 -0.60 3.03 -3.69
CA ILE A 141 0.50 3.85 -4.22
C ILE A 141 0.00 5.06 -5.00
N SER A 142 0.75 6.15 -4.94
CA SER A 142 0.56 7.37 -5.74
C SER A 142 1.89 7.93 -6.25
N ASN A 143 1.84 8.93 -7.12
CA ASN A 143 3.01 9.69 -7.58
C ASN A 143 4.17 8.80 -8.08
N ALA A 144 3.81 7.77 -8.85
CA ALA A 144 4.76 6.85 -9.44
C ALA A 144 5.53 7.54 -10.58
N LEU A 145 6.86 7.52 -10.51
CA LEU A 145 7.77 8.14 -11.45
C LEU A 145 8.89 7.16 -11.79
N ILE A 146 9.32 7.19 -13.05
CA ILE A 146 10.51 6.47 -13.51
C ILE A 146 11.51 7.51 -14.00
N GLU A 147 12.70 7.49 -13.40
CA GLU A 147 13.81 8.37 -13.78
C GLU A 147 14.94 7.51 -14.36
N TYR A 148 15.57 7.99 -15.44
CA TYR A 148 16.63 7.27 -16.13
C TYR A 148 17.97 7.93 -15.87
N THR A 149 18.95 7.12 -15.47
CA THR A 149 20.35 7.56 -15.34
C THR A 149 21.14 6.97 -16.51
N GLY A 150 21.40 7.79 -17.53
CA GLY A 150 22.20 7.43 -18.71
C GLY A 150 21.43 7.54 -20.03
N ARG A 151 21.97 8.32 -20.97
CA ARG A 151 21.57 8.30 -22.39
C ARG A 151 22.32 7.20 -23.12
#